data_AF-A0A8J9YC24-F1
#
_entry.id   AF-A0A8J9YC24-F1
#
_cell.length_a   1.000
_cell.length_b   1.000
_cell.length_c   1.000
_cell.angle_alpha   90.00
_cell.angle_beta   90.00
_cell.angle_gamma   90.00
#
_symmetry.space_group_name_H-M   'P 1'
#
loop_
_entity.id
_entity.type
_entity.pdbx_description
1 polymer ?
#
loop_
_entity_poly.entity_id
_entity_poly.type
_entity_poly.pdbx_seq_one_letter_code
_entity_poly.pdbx_strand_id
1 'polypeptide(L)'
;MSLYQDFNDTVVREYGEGFPLLMPRWGYVVSAFVLFLIGFFGFFLNLMVILLMFKDRQLWTPLNIILFNLVCSDFSVSVLGNPLTLISALFHRWVFGHTMCVLYGFFMALLGITSITTLTVISFERYLMVTRPLSSRHLTSKGAALSVIFIWIYSLALTMPPLLGWGNYVNEAANIR
;
A
#
# COMPACT_ATOMS: atom_id res chain seq x y z
N MET A 1 32.29 -3.38 13.67
CA MET A 1 32.65 -4.81 13.47
C MET A 1 31.81 -5.73 14.37
N SER A 2 31.43 -5.32 15.60
CA SER A 2 30.55 -6.11 16.48
C SER A 2 29.10 -6.28 15.98
N LEU A 3 28.49 -5.26 15.37
CA LEU A 3 27.09 -5.35 14.89
C LEU A 3 26.87 -6.33 13.73
N TYR A 4 27.90 -6.55 12.90
CA TYR A 4 27.82 -7.49 11.78
C TYR A 4 27.95 -8.94 12.25
N GLN A 5 28.73 -9.16 13.31
CA GLN A 5 28.88 -10.47 13.95
C GLN A 5 27.59 -10.84 14.69
N ASP A 6 27.02 -9.90 15.45
CA ASP A 6 25.77 -10.10 16.20
C ASP A 6 24.57 -10.34 15.26
N PHE A 7 24.54 -9.67 14.11
CA PHE A 7 23.58 -9.91 13.03
C PHE A 7 23.75 -11.30 12.39
N ASN A 8 24.99 -11.73 12.14
CA ASN A 8 25.23 -13.08 11.61
C ASN A 8 24.86 -14.16 12.62
N ASP A 9 25.15 -13.96 13.91
CA ASP A 9 24.86 -14.93 14.96
C ASP A 9 23.36 -15.03 15.26
N THR A 10 22.60 -13.94 15.12
CA THR A 10 21.12 -13.97 15.17
C THR A 10 20.54 -14.67 13.94
N VAL A 11 21.04 -14.38 12.73
CA VAL A 11 20.59 -15.04 11.48
C VAL A 11 20.91 -16.54 11.48
N VAL A 12 22.08 -16.95 12.00
CA VAL A 12 22.48 -18.36 12.08
C VAL A 12 21.67 -19.12 13.13
N ARG A 13 21.32 -18.49 14.27
CA ARG A 13 20.39 -19.08 15.25
C ARG A 13 18.98 -19.25 14.71
N GLU A 14 18.46 -18.26 13.98
CA GLU A 14 17.16 -18.34 13.28
C GLU A 14 17.13 -19.45 12.21
N TYR A 15 18.27 -19.75 11.57
CA TYR A 15 18.37 -20.86 10.61
C TYR A 15 18.41 -22.25 11.26
N GLY A 16 18.91 -22.35 12.51
CA GLY A 16 19.09 -23.61 13.24
C GLY A 16 17.87 -24.05 14.06
N GLU A 17 17.17 -23.10 14.66
CA GLU A 17 15.90 -23.33 15.35
C GLU A 17 14.77 -23.05 14.35
N GLY A 18 14.14 -24.10 13.82
CA GLY A 18 13.07 -23.97 12.84
C GLY A 18 12.04 -22.95 13.30
N PHE A 19 11.95 -21.81 12.62
CA PHE A 19 11.02 -20.73 12.92
C PHE A 19 9.63 -21.30 13.25
N PRO A 20 9.07 -21.01 14.43
CA PRO A 20 7.70 -21.42 14.72
C PRO A 20 6.80 -20.80 13.65
N LEU A 21 6.09 -21.65 12.91
CA LEU A 21 5.14 -21.22 11.91
C LEU A 21 4.07 -20.35 12.60
N LEU A 22 4.02 -19.06 12.27
CA LEU A 22 3.05 -18.10 12.84
C LEU A 22 1.61 -18.51 12.56
N MET A 23 1.41 -19.12 11.40
CA MET A 23 0.14 -19.68 10.98
C MET A 23 0.31 -21.18 10.72
N PRO A 24 -0.75 -21.97 10.90
CA PRO A 24 -0.76 -23.33 10.38
C PRO A 24 -0.41 -23.34 8.88
N ARG A 25 0.18 -24.42 8.37
CA ARG A 25 0.57 -24.54 6.95
C ARG A 25 -0.59 -24.21 5.99
N TRP A 26 -1.82 -24.60 6.34
CA TRP A 26 -3.01 -24.26 5.57
C TRP A 26 -3.28 -22.75 5.52
N GLY A 27 -2.97 -22.00 6.59
CA GLY A 27 -3.12 -20.55 6.65
C GLY A 27 -2.22 -19.83 5.65
N TYR A 28 -0.98 -20.31 5.49
CA TYR A 28 -0.08 -19.79 4.45
C TYR A 28 -0.58 -20.09 3.04
N VAL A 29 -1.10 -21.30 2.79
CA VAL A 29 -1.68 -21.68 1.49
C VAL A 29 -2.91 -20.81 1.16
N VAL A 30 -3.81 -20.63 2.13
CA VAL A 30 -4.98 -19.76 1.99
C VAL A 30 -4.55 -18.31 1.74
N SER A 31 -3.58 -17.80 2.50
CA SER A 31 -3.06 -16.44 2.33
C SER A 31 -2.43 -16.25 0.96
N ALA A 32 -1.61 -17.19 0.50
CA ALA A 32 -1.02 -17.15 -0.83
C ALA A 32 -2.09 -17.15 -1.94
N PHE A 33 -3.12 -17.98 -1.80
CA PHE A 33 -4.23 -18.02 -2.75
C PHE A 33 -5.00 -16.69 -2.78
N VAL A 34 -5.34 -16.13 -1.61
CA VAL A 34 -6.05 -14.85 -1.51
C VAL A 34 -5.20 -13.70 -2.05
N LEU A 35 -3.92 -13.63 -1.69
CA LEU A 35 -2.98 -12.61 -2.19
C LEU A 35 -2.80 -12.70 -3.71
N PHE A 36 -2.76 -13.91 -4.26
CA PHE A 36 -2.75 -14.11 -5.70
C PHE A 36 -4.01 -13.55 -6.36
N LEU A 37 -5.20 -13.83 -5.82
CA LEU A 37 -6.46 -13.30 -6.36
C LEU A 37 -6.51 -11.77 -6.26
N ILE A 38 -6.16 -11.20 -5.10
CA ILE A 38 -6.13 -9.74 -4.89
C ILE A 38 -5.13 -9.10 -5.86
N GLY A 39 -3.93 -9.67 -6.01
CA GLY A 39 -2.93 -9.19 -6.96
C GLY A 39 -3.38 -9.28 -8.41
N PHE A 40 -3.96 -10.40 -8.80
CA PHE A 40 -4.46 -10.63 -10.15
C PHE A 40 -5.58 -9.63 -10.48
N PHE A 41 -6.68 -9.65 -9.73
CA PHE A 41 -7.81 -8.74 -10.00
C PHE A 41 -7.41 -7.28 -9.79
N GLY A 42 -6.62 -6.96 -8.77
CA GLY A 42 -6.11 -5.62 -8.53
C GLY A 42 -5.30 -5.09 -9.71
N PHE A 43 -4.42 -5.91 -10.29
CA PHE A 43 -3.67 -5.54 -11.49
C PHE A 43 -4.61 -5.28 -12.68
N PHE A 44 -5.45 -6.25 -13.05
CA PHE A 44 -6.27 -6.17 -14.26
C PHE A 44 -7.34 -5.07 -14.18
N LEU A 45 -8.05 -4.97 -13.04
CA LEU A 45 -9.14 -4.01 -12.87
C LEU A 45 -8.61 -2.57 -12.81
N ASN A 46 -7.54 -2.31 -12.05
CA ASN A 46 -6.97 -0.96 -11.99
C ASN A 46 -6.31 -0.58 -13.33
N LEU A 47 -5.62 -1.50 -14.00
CA LEU A 47 -5.09 -1.26 -15.34
C LEU A 47 -6.20 -0.92 -16.35
N MET A 48 -7.31 -1.65 -16.33
CA MET A 48 -8.45 -1.38 -17.20
C MET A 48 -8.99 0.03 -16.99
N VAL A 49 -9.15 0.47 -15.73
CA VAL A 49 -9.64 1.82 -15.42
C VAL A 49 -8.64 2.89 -15.92
N ILE A 50 -7.34 2.69 -15.70
CA ILE A 50 -6.30 3.59 -16.22
C ILE A 50 -6.40 3.71 -17.75
N LEU A 51 -6.50 2.58 -18.45
CA LEU A 51 -6.62 2.55 -19.92
C LEU A 51 -7.89 3.25 -20.41
N LEU A 52 -9.03 3.04 -19.74
CA LEU A 52 -10.29 3.70 -20.09
C LEU A 52 -10.20 5.22 -19.95
N MET A 53 -9.57 5.71 -18.87
CA MET A 53 -9.37 7.14 -18.66
C MET A 53 -8.44 7.77 -19.69
N PHE A 54 -7.41 7.05 -20.15
CA PHE A 54 -6.56 7.55 -21.24
C PHE A 54 -7.26 7.52 -22.60
N LYS A 55 -8.12 6.53 -22.84
CA LYS A 55 -8.87 6.39 -24.10
C LYS A 55 -9.95 7.46 -24.26
N ASP A 56 -10.68 7.76 -23.19
CA ASP A 56 -11.80 8.70 -23.25
C ASP A 56 -11.49 10.01 -22.50
N ARG A 57 -11.30 11.09 -23.27
CA ARG A 57 -11.03 12.43 -22.75
C ARG A 57 -12.22 13.02 -21.98
N GLN A 58 -13.46 12.56 -22.25
CA GLN A 58 -14.66 13.05 -21.56
C GLN A 58 -14.69 12.60 -20.09
N LEU A 59 -13.94 11.55 -19.73
CA LEU A 59 -13.83 11.08 -18.36
C LEU A 59 -12.96 11.99 -17.47
N TRP A 60 -12.27 12.99 -18.01
CA TRP A 60 -11.40 13.89 -17.24
C TRP A 60 -12.18 15.00 -16.54
N THR A 61 -12.97 14.61 -15.54
CA THR A 61 -13.62 15.54 -14.61
C THR A 61 -12.74 15.76 -13.35
N PRO A 62 -12.94 16.86 -12.60
CA PRO A 62 -12.16 17.13 -11.38
C PRO A 62 -12.20 16.00 -10.35
N LEU A 63 -13.35 15.37 -10.16
CA LEU A 63 -13.48 14.20 -9.28
C LEU A 63 -12.70 13.01 -9.83
N ASN A 64 -12.75 12.79 -11.14
CA ASN A 64 -12.04 11.69 -11.78
C ASN A 64 -10.52 11.86 -11.74
N ILE A 65 -9.99 13.08 -11.65
CA ILE A 65 -8.55 13.31 -11.37
C ILE A 65 -8.15 12.72 -10.02
N ILE A 66 -8.99 12.87 -8.99
CA ILE A 66 -8.76 12.29 -7.67
C ILE A 66 -8.90 10.75 -7.72
N LEU A 67 -9.89 10.24 -8.46
CA LEU A 67 -10.02 8.79 -8.72
C LEU A 67 -8.79 8.22 -9.44
N PHE A 68 -8.19 8.96 -10.36
CA PHE A 68 -6.98 8.52 -11.06
C PHE A 68 -5.82 8.30 -10.07
N ASN A 69 -5.65 9.19 -9.08
CA ASN A 69 -4.65 9.02 -8.02
C ASN A 69 -4.88 7.73 -7.20
N LEU A 70 -6.15 7.41 -6.90
CA LEU A 70 -6.52 6.17 -6.21
C LEU A 70 -6.12 4.94 -7.03
N VAL A 71 -6.57 4.87 -8.28
CA VAL A 71 -6.34 3.72 -9.16
C VAL A 71 -4.85 3.52 -9.45
N CYS A 72 -4.08 4.60 -9.60
CA CYS A 72 -2.62 4.51 -9.72
C CYS A 72 -1.98 3.93 -8.46
N SER A 73 -2.43 4.35 -7.26
CA SER A 73 -1.90 3.84 -5.99
C SER A 73 -2.21 2.36 -5.81
N ASP A 74 -3.44 1.94 -6.09
CA ASP A 74 -3.88 0.53 -5.98
C ASP A 74 -3.20 -0.36 -7.05
N PHE A 75 -2.96 0.18 -8.25
CA PHE A 75 -2.15 -0.49 -9.27
C PHE A 75 -0.70 -0.69 -8.81
N SER A 76 -0.07 0.34 -8.23
CA SER A 76 1.28 0.23 -7.67
C SER A 76 1.38 -0.81 -6.56
N VAL A 77 0.38 -0.90 -5.67
CA VAL A 77 0.29 -1.96 -4.66
C VAL A 77 0.20 -3.35 -5.31
N SER A 78 -0.58 -3.47 -6.38
CA SER A 78 -0.75 -4.75 -7.08
C SER A 78 0.53 -5.21 -7.80
N VAL A 79 1.34 -4.27 -8.30
CA VAL A 79 2.59 -4.55 -9.02
C VAL A 79 3.77 -4.77 -8.08
N LEU A 80 3.90 -3.97 -7.02
CA LEU A 80 5.07 -3.98 -6.14
C LEU A 80 4.81 -4.73 -4.84
N GLY A 81 3.64 -4.52 -4.24
CA GLY A 81 3.29 -5.05 -2.93
C GLY A 81 2.96 -6.54 -3.00
N ASN A 82 1.90 -6.86 -3.74
CA ASN A 82 1.30 -8.19 -3.74
C ASN A 82 2.27 -9.31 -4.14
N PRO A 83 3.17 -9.16 -5.14
CA PRO A 83 4.15 -10.20 -5.46
C PRO A 83 5.15 -10.46 -4.33
N LEU A 84 5.63 -9.42 -3.63
CA LEU A 84 6.57 -9.57 -2.52
C LEU A 84 5.92 -10.28 -1.33
N THR A 85 4.66 -9.95 -1.02
CA THR A 85 3.88 -10.64 0.02
C THR A 85 3.58 -12.08 -0.37
N LEU A 86 3.21 -12.33 -1.63
CA LEU A 86 2.92 -13.67 -2.13
C LEU A 86 4.14 -14.58 -2.03
N ILE A 87 5.30 -14.10 -2.48
CA ILE A 87 6.57 -14.85 -2.35
C ILE A 87 6.84 -15.14 -0.88
N SER A 88 6.69 -14.15 0.01
CA SER A 88 6.88 -14.35 1.45
C SER A 88 5.92 -15.38 2.05
N ALA A 89 4.67 -15.43 1.57
CA ALA A 89 3.69 -16.43 1.98
C ALA A 89 4.03 -17.85 1.49
N LEU A 90 4.54 -17.98 0.26
CA LEU A 90 4.97 -19.26 -0.32
C LEU A 90 6.22 -19.83 0.37
N PHE A 91 7.16 -18.97 0.76
CA PHE A 91 8.37 -19.38 1.50
C PHE A 91 8.14 -19.47 3.02
N HIS A 92 6.94 -19.16 3.49
CA HIS A 92 6.57 -19.10 4.92
C HIS A 92 7.44 -18.14 5.75
N ARG A 93 8.21 -17.25 5.11
CA ARG A 93 9.13 -16.31 5.74
C ARG A 93 9.47 -15.15 4.80
N TRP A 94 9.97 -14.07 5.38
CA TRP A 94 10.51 -12.94 4.61
C TRP A 94 11.91 -13.26 4.08
N VAL A 95 12.07 -13.36 2.76
CA VAL A 95 13.33 -13.78 2.10
C VAL A 95 14.15 -12.61 1.54
N PHE A 96 13.61 -11.39 1.54
CA PHE A 96 14.22 -10.24 0.86
C PHE A 96 15.20 -9.42 1.72
N GLY A 97 15.43 -9.83 2.97
CA GLY A 97 16.30 -9.13 3.92
C GLY A 97 15.67 -7.87 4.55
N HIS A 98 16.41 -7.27 5.49
CA HIS A 98 15.91 -6.17 6.32
C HIS A 98 15.64 -4.88 5.53
N THR A 99 16.54 -4.48 4.63
CA THR A 99 16.37 -3.26 3.82
C THR A 99 15.07 -3.30 3.00
N MET A 100 14.79 -4.43 2.36
CA MET A 100 13.55 -4.60 1.60
C MET A 100 12.32 -4.66 2.50
N CYS A 101 12.42 -5.19 3.73
CA CYS A 101 11.33 -5.16 4.71
C CYS A 101 10.94 -3.71 5.05
N VAL A 102 11.93 -2.87 5.38
CA VAL A 102 11.69 -1.46 5.71
C VAL A 102 11.12 -0.69 4.52
N LEU A 103 11.69 -0.87 3.33
CA LEU A 103 11.19 -0.23 2.11
C LEU A 103 9.77 -0.69 1.79
N TYR A 104 9.51 -2.01 1.83
CA TYR A 104 8.20 -2.57 1.58
C TYR A 104 7.16 -2.03 2.57
N GLY A 105 7.46 -2.06 3.88
CA GLY A 105 6.58 -1.55 4.92
C GLY A 105 6.27 -0.06 4.74
N PHE A 106 7.29 0.74 4.42
CA PHE A 106 7.12 2.15 4.11
C PHE A 106 6.23 2.39 2.89
N PHE A 107 6.54 1.77 1.74
CA PHE A 107 5.78 1.97 0.50
C PHE A 107 4.34 1.47 0.63
N MET A 108 4.12 0.31 1.24
CA MET A 108 2.78 -0.24 1.43
C MET A 108 1.95 0.61 2.38
N ALA A 109 2.55 1.11 3.47
CA ALA A 109 1.87 2.06 4.35
C ALA A 109 1.55 3.37 3.62
N LEU A 110 2.50 3.90 2.83
CA LEU A 110 2.33 5.18 2.13
C LEU A 110 1.22 5.09 1.10
N LEU A 111 1.23 4.05 0.26
CA LEU A 111 0.22 3.81 -0.76
C LEU A 111 -1.14 3.49 -0.13
N GLY A 112 -1.18 2.68 0.94
CA GLY A 112 -2.41 2.35 1.65
C GLY A 112 -3.09 3.58 2.28
N ILE A 113 -2.33 4.43 2.99
CA ILE A 113 -2.85 5.67 3.57
C ILE A 113 -3.27 6.65 2.47
N THR A 114 -2.53 6.70 1.36
CA THR A 114 -2.89 7.48 0.18
C THR A 114 -4.23 7.05 -0.40
N SER A 115 -4.46 5.74 -0.58
CA SER A 115 -5.75 5.23 -1.08
C SER A 115 -6.91 5.55 -0.13
N ILE A 116 -6.74 5.31 1.18
CA ILE A 116 -7.80 5.60 2.18
C ILE A 116 -8.14 7.09 2.23
N THR A 117 -7.12 7.95 2.24
CA THR A 117 -7.32 9.41 2.25
C THR A 117 -7.97 9.87 0.95
N THR A 118 -7.58 9.30 -0.18
CA THR A 118 -8.19 9.59 -1.49
C THR A 118 -9.67 9.22 -1.51
N LEU A 119 -10.04 8.03 -1.02
CA LEU A 119 -11.43 7.60 -0.89
C LEU A 119 -12.24 8.52 0.03
N THR A 120 -11.62 9.00 1.12
CA THR A 120 -12.24 9.94 2.05
C THR A 120 -12.55 11.26 1.36
N VAL A 121 -11.60 11.82 0.62
CA VAL A 121 -11.80 13.05 -0.16
C VAL A 121 -12.90 12.86 -1.22
N ILE A 122 -12.87 11.76 -1.98
CA ILE A 122 -13.91 11.47 -2.98
C ILE A 122 -15.29 11.39 -2.33
N SER A 123 -15.40 10.70 -1.19
CA SER A 123 -16.66 10.56 -0.47
C SER A 123 -17.18 11.90 0.04
N PHE A 124 -16.29 12.74 0.55
CA PHE A 124 -16.63 14.09 0.99
C PHE A 124 -17.12 14.98 -0.16
N GLU A 125 -16.41 14.97 -1.30
CA GLU A 125 -16.81 15.72 -2.49
C GLU A 125 -18.17 15.26 -3.03
N ARG A 126 -18.43 13.95 -3.06
CA ARG A 126 -19.74 13.40 -3.43
C ARG A 126 -20.84 13.83 -2.47
N TYR A 127 -20.56 13.83 -1.17
CA TYR A 127 -21.49 14.31 -0.16
C TYR A 127 -21.86 15.78 -0.37
N LEU A 128 -20.87 16.65 -0.64
CA LEU A 128 -21.11 18.07 -0.93
C LEU A 128 -21.94 18.26 -2.20
N MET A 129 -21.62 17.50 -3.26
CA MET A 129 -22.34 17.56 -4.53
C MET A 129 -23.84 17.22 -4.37
N VAL A 130 -24.16 16.23 -3.53
CA VAL A 130 -25.55 15.82 -3.28
C VAL A 130 -26.28 16.79 -2.35
N THR A 131 -25.63 17.28 -1.29
CA THR A 131 -26.30 18.07 -0.25
C THR A 131 -26.36 19.58 -0.54
N ARG A 132 -25.58 20.07 -1.50
CA ARG A 132 -25.49 21.51 -1.85
C ARG A 132 -25.62 21.75 -3.36
N PRO A 133 -26.70 21.29 -4.02
CA PRO A 133 -26.85 21.40 -5.48
C PRO A 133 -26.96 22.84 -6.01
N LEU A 134 -27.37 23.80 -5.17
CA LEU A 134 -27.50 25.22 -5.53
C LEU A 134 -26.30 26.08 -5.11
N SER A 135 -25.31 25.50 -4.42
CA SER A 135 -24.09 26.21 -4.10
C SER A 135 -23.22 26.22 -5.37
N SER A 136 -22.88 27.40 -5.89
CA SER A 136 -22.01 27.57 -7.07
C SER A 136 -20.57 27.02 -6.87
N ARG A 137 -20.26 26.39 -5.75
CA ARG A 137 -18.95 25.83 -5.42
C ARG A 137 -18.84 24.41 -5.95
N HIS A 138 -18.48 24.28 -7.24
CA HIS A 138 -18.07 23.02 -7.83
C HIS A 138 -16.57 22.78 -7.64
N LEU A 139 -16.17 21.53 -7.44
CA LEU A 139 -14.76 21.14 -7.43
C LEU A 139 -14.13 21.52 -8.76
N THR A 140 -13.12 22.38 -8.72
CA THR A 140 -12.36 22.75 -9.92
C THR A 140 -11.20 21.79 -10.11
N SER A 141 -10.67 21.68 -11.33
CA SER A 141 -9.48 20.85 -11.60
C SER A 141 -8.26 21.27 -10.77
N LYS A 142 -8.14 22.57 -10.46
CA LYS A 142 -7.11 23.09 -9.54
C LYS A 142 -7.33 22.61 -8.11
N GLY A 143 -8.59 22.63 -7.63
CA GLY A 143 -8.95 22.10 -6.32
C GLY A 143 -8.66 20.61 -6.22
N ALA A 144 -8.98 19.83 -7.27
CA ALA A 144 -8.66 18.40 -7.32
C ALA A 144 -7.15 18.13 -7.25
N ALA A 145 -6.34 18.88 -8.00
CA ALA A 145 -4.88 18.77 -7.94
C ALA A 145 -4.33 19.13 -6.55
N LEU A 146 -4.87 20.18 -5.92
CA LEU A 146 -4.49 20.56 -4.56
C LEU A 146 -4.86 19.48 -3.54
N SER A 147 -6.03 18.84 -3.68
CA SER A 147 -6.43 17.70 -2.84
C SER A 147 -5.46 16.53 -2.99
N VAL A 148 -4.99 16.23 -4.20
CA VAL A 148 -3.97 15.18 -4.41
C VAL A 148 -2.67 15.53 -3.70
N ILE A 149 -2.19 16.77 -3.82
CA ILE A 149 -0.98 17.24 -3.10
C ILE A 149 -1.17 17.09 -1.59
N PHE A 150 -2.32 17.50 -1.06
CA PHE A 150 -2.66 17.35 0.35
C PHE A 150 -2.63 15.88 0.79
N ILE A 151 -3.23 14.97 -0.01
CA ILE A 151 -3.22 13.53 0.26
C ILE A 151 -1.78 13.02 0.39
N TRP A 152 -0.90 13.34 -0.55
CA TRP A 152 0.49 12.88 -0.51
C TRP A 152 1.26 13.44 0.69
N ILE A 153 1.10 14.72 1.01
CA ILE A 153 1.73 15.33 2.19
C ILE A 153 1.23 14.67 3.48
N TYR A 154 -0.08 14.46 3.59
CA TYR A 154 -0.70 13.80 4.74
C TYR A 154 -0.20 12.35 4.91
N SER A 155 -0.18 11.57 3.82
CA SER A 155 0.33 10.19 3.84
C SER A 155 1.81 10.12 4.19
N LEU A 156 2.63 11.04 3.69
CA LEU A 156 4.06 11.11 4.04
C LEU A 156 4.24 11.48 5.51
N ALA A 157 3.49 12.46 6.02
CA ALA A 157 3.58 12.87 7.42
C ALA A 157 3.29 11.71 8.39
N LEU A 158 2.40 10.78 8.00
CA LEU A 158 2.05 9.61 8.82
C LEU A 158 3.02 8.44 8.66
N THR A 159 3.67 8.28 7.51
CA THR A 159 4.56 7.14 7.23
C THR A 159 6.05 7.42 7.41
N MET A 160 6.45 8.68 7.45
CA MET A 160 7.83 9.09 7.73
C MET A 160 8.31 8.83 9.17
N PRO A 161 7.50 8.95 10.25
CA PRO A 161 8.01 8.86 11.62
C PRO A 161 8.82 7.59 11.93
N PRO A 162 8.42 6.38 11.49
CA PRO A 162 9.24 5.17 11.67
C PRO A 162 10.60 5.21 10.98
N LEU A 163 10.75 5.96 9.87
CA LEU A 163 12.05 6.15 9.20
C LEU A 163 12.95 7.15 9.95
N LEU A 164 12.36 8.06 10.72
CA LEU A 164 13.06 9.06 11.53
C LEU A 164 13.39 8.55 12.95
N GLY A 165 13.13 7.27 13.23
CA GLY A 165 13.38 6.63 14.52
C GLY A 165 12.21 6.70 15.50
N TRP A 166 11.05 7.24 15.09
CA TRP A 166 9.83 7.19 15.89
C TRP A 166 8.97 5.98 15.48
N GLY A 167 9.36 4.80 15.97
CA GLY A 167 8.81 3.50 15.59
C GLY A 167 9.75 2.74 14.66
N ASN A 168 9.34 1.56 14.21
CA ASN A 168 10.14 0.72 13.30
C ASN A 168 9.23 -0.05 12.34
N TYR A 169 9.66 -0.18 11.08
CA TYR A 169 9.09 -1.16 10.15
C TYR A 169 9.74 -2.52 10.41
N VAL A 170 8.97 -3.44 10.95
CA VAL A 170 9.39 -4.81 11.25
C VAL A 170 8.40 -5.78 10.64
N ASN A 171 8.87 -6.99 10.34
CA ASN A 171 7.97 -8.06 9.91
C ASN A 171 6.99 -8.34 11.06
N GLU A 172 5.71 -8.46 10.74
CA GLU A 172 4.64 -8.78 11.71
C GLU A 172 4.86 -10.15 12.40
N ALA A 173 5.80 -10.94 11.86
CA ALA A 173 6.34 -12.18 12.41
C ALA A 173 7.28 -12.02 13.64
N ALA A 174 7.98 -10.89 13.76
CA ALA A 174 9.20 -10.79 14.58
C ALA A 174 8.95 -10.45 16.06
N ASN A 175 7.71 -10.45 16.55
CA ASN A 175 7.38 -9.99 17.90
C ASN A 175 6.46 -10.94 18.70
N ILE A 176 6.57 -12.25 18.46
CA ILE A 176 6.07 -13.25 19.42
C ILE A 176 7.29 -13.81 20.13
N ARG A 177 7.40 -13.46 21.43
CA ARG A 177 8.55 -13.60 22.35
C ARG A 177 9.46 -14.81 22.14
#